data_AF-A0A0D3JXG3-F1
#
_entry.id   AF-A0A0D3JXG3-F1
#
_cell.length_a   1.000
_cell.length_b   1.000
_cell.length_c   1.000
_cell.angle_alpha   90.00
_cell.angle_beta   90.00
_cell.angle_gamma   90.00
#
_symmetry.space_group_name_H-M   'P 1'
#
loop_
_entity.id
_entity.type
_entity.pdbx_description
1 polymer ?
#
loop_
_entity_poly.entity_id
_entity_poly.type
_entity_poly.pdbx_seq_one_letter_code
_entity_poly.pdbx_strand_id
1 'polypeptide(L)'
;MSDNERAIQLFTTALASTKGDERRAQILHQRSAAHARQGAWEASLRDAQQAVELRPDWAKARCRAGAAHYGLDQLDAAAAAYEEALRLCDSGDAELADGARAALNDVRAKQARLATDAQLSPHVLGFAQSKTAGAKLLAQGRYAEAEQEYEGALRAMRAALQELPAEASGGMRATMEALERGMREELAAAKKRAAGSE
;
A
#
# COMPACT_ATOMS: atom_id res chain seq x y z
N MET A 1 -22.19 8.13 23.53
CA MET A 1 -21.24 7.02 23.75
C MET A 1 -21.53 5.97 22.70
N SER A 2 -20.58 5.66 21.81
CA SER A 2 -20.74 4.58 20.82
C SER A 2 -20.70 3.21 21.52
N ASP A 3 -21.27 2.18 20.87
CA ASP A 3 -21.23 0.81 21.40
C ASP A 3 -19.80 0.34 21.66
N ASN A 4 -18.83 0.77 20.84
CA ASN A 4 -17.41 0.47 21.03
C ASN A 4 -16.81 1.18 22.25
N GLU A 5 -17.17 2.44 22.53
CA GLU A 5 -16.70 3.16 23.73
C GLU A 5 -17.22 2.48 25.00
N ARG A 6 -18.49 2.07 24.98
CA ARG A 6 -19.08 1.32 26.09
C ARG A 6 -18.38 -0.03 26.28
N ALA A 7 -18.10 -0.75 25.19
CA ALA A 7 -17.38 -2.02 25.23
C ALA A 7 -15.98 -1.85 25.84
N ILE A 8 -15.22 -0.83 25.42
CA ILE A 8 -13.88 -0.53 25.96
C ILE A 8 -13.92 -0.27 27.46
N GLN A 9 -14.91 0.51 27.94
CA GLN A 9 -15.08 0.77 29.37
C GLN A 9 -15.38 -0.53 30.13
N LEU A 10 -16.29 -1.36 29.63
CA LEU A 10 -16.64 -2.63 30.26
C LEU A 10 -15.45 -3.59 30.31
N PHE A 11 -14.68 -3.72 29.22
CA PHE A 11 -13.48 -4.56 29.21
C PHE A 11 -12.39 -4.04 30.14
N THR A 12 -12.25 -2.71 30.26
CA THR A 12 -11.28 -2.10 31.19
C THR A 12 -11.62 -2.42 32.64
N THR A 13 -12.89 -2.27 33.02
CA THR A 13 -13.38 -2.65 34.35
C THR A 13 -13.23 -4.15 34.60
N ALA A 14 -13.55 -4.99 33.61
CA ALA A 14 -13.39 -6.44 33.73
C ALA A 14 -11.92 -6.85 33.91
N LEU A 15 -10.98 -6.20 33.21
CA LEU A 15 -9.55 -6.51 33.32
C LEU A 15 -8.98 -6.18 34.71
N ALA A 16 -9.54 -5.18 35.40
CA ALA A 16 -9.10 -4.78 36.74
C ALA A 16 -9.41 -5.84 37.81
N SER A 17 -10.51 -6.59 37.66
CA SER A 17 -10.94 -7.62 38.60
C SER A 17 -10.63 -9.05 38.16
N THR A 18 -10.24 -9.25 36.89
CA THR A 18 -9.95 -10.57 36.33
C THR A 18 -8.56 -11.06 36.71
N LYS A 19 -8.53 -12.23 37.35
CA LYS A 19 -7.33 -13.02 37.61
C LYS A 19 -7.17 -14.13 36.56
N GLY A 20 -5.93 -14.55 36.31
CA GLY A 20 -5.58 -15.62 35.38
C GLY A 20 -5.30 -15.13 33.96
N ASP A 21 -4.19 -15.59 33.41
CA ASP A 21 -3.62 -15.07 32.16
C ASP A 21 -4.53 -15.34 30.96
N GLU A 22 -5.15 -16.52 30.89
CA GLU A 22 -6.04 -16.89 29.80
C GLU A 22 -7.25 -15.95 29.68
N ARG A 23 -7.93 -15.69 30.79
CA ARG A 23 -9.13 -14.84 30.78
C ARG A 23 -8.77 -13.37 30.53
N ARG A 24 -7.63 -12.92 31.05
CA ARG A 24 -7.10 -11.58 30.77
C ARG A 24 -6.76 -11.42 29.30
N ALA A 25 -6.10 -12.40 28.68
CA ALA A 25 -5.81 -12.40 27.25
C ALA A 25 -7.08 -12.30 26.41
N GLN A 26 -8.13 -13.06 26.76
CA GLN A 26 -9.43 -12.99 26.07
C GLN A 26 -10.06 -11.58 26.16
N ILE A 27 -10.05 -10.95 27.33
CA ILE A 27 -10.56 -9.59 27.51
C ILE A 27 -9.75 -8.57 26.70
N LEU A 28 -8.42 -8.67 26.75
CA LEU A 28 -7.51 -7.82 25.99
C LEU A 28 -7.72 -7.95 24.48
N HIS A 29 -7.89 -9.16 23.96
CA HIS A 29 -8.26 -9.40 22.56
C HIS A 29 -9.57 -8.69 22.17
N GLN A 30 -10.60 -8.74 23.02
CA GLN A 30 -11.88 -8.08 22.72
C GLN A 30 -11.79 -6.55 22.82
N ARG A 31 -11.03 -6.03 23.79
CA ARG A 31 -10.78 -4.59 23.91
C ARG A 31 -9.93 -4.07 22.75
N SER A 32 -8.92 -4.82 22.32
CA SER A 32 -8.13 -4.56 21.12
C SER A 32 -9.03 -4.45 19.88
N ALA A 33 -9.99 -5.35 19.72
CA ALA A 33 -10.96 -5.31 18.62
C ALA A 33 -11.86 -4.07 18.67
N ALA A 34 -12.31 -3.66 19.86
CA ALA A 34 -13.11 -2.46 20.02
C ALA A 34 -12.31 -1.18 19.72
N HIS A 35 -11.04 -1.12 20.14
CA HIS A 35 -10.13 -0.04 19.77
C HIS A 35 -9.87 0.04 18.26
N ALA A 36 -9.63 -1.10 17.61
CA ALA A 36 -9.48 -1.19 16.16
C ALA A 36 -10.70 -0.64 15.41
N ARG A 37 -11.92 -0.98 15.84
CA ARG A 37 -13.16 -0.45 15.24
C ARG A 37 -13.34 1.06 15.38
N GLN A 38 -12.60 1.70 16.29
CA GLN A 38 -12.58 3.15 16.46
C GLN A 38 -11.40 3.81 15.72
N GLY A 39 -10.55 3.03 15.05
CA GLY A 39 -9.30 3.53 14.49
C GLY A 39 -8.23 3.87 15.54
N ALA A 40 -8.43 3.47 16.80
CA ALA A 40 -7.46 3.67 17.89
C ALA A 40 -6.38 2.57 17.85
N TRP A 41 -5.60 2.55 16.77
CA TRP A 41 -4.73 1.41 16.44
C TRP A 41 -3.58 1.21 17.43
N GLU A 42 -3.03 2.27 18.02
CA GLU A 42 -1.98 2.16 19.05
C GLU A 42 -2.52 1.53 20.34
N ALA A 43 -3.75 1.86 20.72
CA ALA A 43 -4.42 1.22 21.86
C ALA A 43 -4.76 -0.24 21.53
N SER A 44 -5.23 -0.49 20.32
CA SER A 44 -5.48 -1.85 19.81
C SER A 44 -4.22 -2.72 19.84
N LEU A 45 -3.08 -2.16 19.42
CA LEU A 45 -1.80 -2.85 19.38
C LEU A 45 -1.30 -3.19 20.78
N ARG A 46 -1.35 -2.23 21.72
CA ARG A 46 -0.96 -2.47 23.13
C ARG A 46 -1.73 -3.64 23.74
N ASP A 47 -3.05 -3.66 23.56
CA ASP A 47 -3.90 -4.74 24.06
C ASP A 47 -3.60 -6.08 23.37
N ALA A 48 -3.37 -6.05 22.05
CA ALA A 48 -3.02 -7.26 21.31
C ALA A 48 -1.66 -7.84 21.75
N GLN A 49 -0.65 -7.00 21.93
CA GLN A 49 0.67 -7.39 22.42
C GLN A 49 0.59 -7.98 23.83
N GLN A 50 -0.15 -7.33 24.74
CA GLN A 50 -0.36 -7.87 26.08
C GLN A 50 -1.11 -9.20 26.04
N ALA A 51 -2.08 -9.39 25.15
CA ALA A 51 -2.75 -10.68 24.97
C ALA A 51 -1.80 -11.77 24.45
N VAL A 52 -0.86 -11.42 23.57
CA VAL A 52 0.20 -12.31 23.07
C VAL A 52 1.19 -12.67 24.17
N GLU A 53 1.59 -11.73 25.01
CA GLU A 53 2.48 -11.99 26.15
C GLU A 53 1.86 -12.98 27.15
N LEU A 54 0.57 -12.82 27.42
CA LEU A 54 -0.18 -13.72 28.32
C LEU A 54 -0.44 -15.08 27.70
N ARG A 55 -0.57 -15.16 26.37
CA ARG A 55 -0.80 -16.39 25.61
C ARG A 55 -0.02 -16.40 24.28
N PRO A 56 1.26 -16.81 24.29
CA PRO A 56 2.12 -16.74 23.12
C PRO A 56 1.69 -17.64 21.95
N ASP A 57 0.98 -18.73 22.27
CA ASP A 57 0.46 -19.76 21.37
C ASP A 57 -0.92 -19.43 20.79
N TRP A 58 -1.50 -18.27 21.16
CA TRP A 58 -2.87 -17.96 20.80
C TRP A 58 -2.96 -17.16 19.49
N ALA A 59 -3.23 -17.88 18.39
CA ALA A 59 -3.33 -17.33 17.05
C ALA A 59 -4.27 -16.11 16.94
N LYS A 60 -5.39 -16.07 17.67
CA LYS A 60 -6.34 -14.94 17.64
C LYS A 60 -5.72 -13.64 18.15
N ALA A 61 -4.85 -13.68 19.17
CA ALA A 61 -4.15 -12.49 19.65
C ALA A 61 -3.12 -11.99 18.63
N ARG A 62 -2.42 -12.90 17.94
CA ARG A 62 -1.51 -12.56 16.84
C ARG A 62 -2.25 -11.90 15.67
N CYS A 63 -3.43 -12.41 15.29
CA CYS A 63 -4.29 -11.76 14.30
C CYS A 63 -4.71 -10.34 14.70
N ARG A 64 -4.95 -10.08 16.00
CA ARG A 64 -5.23 -8.71 16.49
C ARG A 64 -4.02 -7.81 16.37
N ALA A 65 -2.82 -8.30 16.69
CA ALA A 65 -1.59 -7.55 16.50
C ALA A 65 -1.37 -7.21 15.01
N GLY A 66 -1.60 -8.18 14.12
CA GLY A 66 -1.55 -7.98 12.67
C GLY A 66 -2.52 -6.90 12.19
N ALA A 67 -3.77 -6.92 12.67
CA ALA A 67 -4.77 -5.92 12.32
C ALA A 67 -4.40 -4.52 12.82
N ALA A 68 -3.86 -4.43 14.04
CA ALA A 68 -3.43 -3.16 14.61
C ALA A 68 -2.21 -2.59 13.87
N HIS A 69 -1.21 -3.42 13.54
CA HIS A 69 -0.07 -3.02 12.71
C HIS A 69 -0.50 -2.57 11.32
N TYR A 70 -1.45 -3.27 10.69
CA TYR A 70 -2.00 -2.86 9.39
C TYR A 70 -2.69 -1.49 9.44
N GLY A 71 -3.47 -1.24 10.50
CA GLY A 71 -4.09 0.06 10.75
C GLY A 71 -3.10 1.21 11.01
N LEU A 72 -1.92 0.89 11.57
CA LEU A 72 -0.80 1.81 11.75
C LEU A 72 0.10 1.98 10.52
N ASP A 73 -0.25 1.34 9.40
CA ASP A 73 0.56 1.28 8.18
C ASP A 73 1.95 0.62 8.35
N GLN A 74 2.10 -0.19 9.41
CA GLN A 74 3.32 -0.94 9.71
C GLN A 74 3.26 -2.30 9.00
N LEU A 75 3.35 -2.29 7.67
CA LEU A 75 3.02 -3.44 6.83
C LEU A 75 3.90 -4.67 7.07
N ASP A 76 5.20 -4.49 7.32
CA ASP A 76 6.10 -5.61 7.58
C ASP A 76 5.76 -6.33 8.89
N ALA A 77 5.47 -5.55 9.94
CA ALA A 77 5.04 -6.09 11.23
C ALA A 77 3.65 -6.75 11.13
N ALA A 78 2.75 -6.18 10.32
CA ALA A 78 1.44 -6.77 10.06
C ALA A 78 1.56 -8.14 9.38
N ALA A 79 2.36 -8.22 8.31
CA ALA A 79 2.62 -9.46 7.59
C ALA A 79 3.20 -10.54 8.51
N ALA A 80 4.24 -10.20 9.29
CA ALA A 80 4.87 -11.12 10.23
C ALA A 80 3.88 -11.65 11.27
N ALA A 81 3.03 -10.78 11.83
CA ALA A 81 2.02 -11.17 12.82
C ALA A 81 0.96 -12.11 12.23
N TYR A 82 0.48 -11.87 11.00
CA TYR A 82 -0.46 -12.77 10.33
C TYR A 82 0.18 -14.10 9.93
N GLU A 83 1.42 -14.10 9.47
CA GLU A 83 2.17 -15.33 9.17
C GLU A 83 2.36 -16.18 10.43
N GLU A 84 2.67 -15.57 11.56
CA GLU A 84 2.80 -16.29 12.82
C GLU A 84 1.45 -16.79 13.33
N ALA A 85 0.37 -16.01 13.18
CA ALA A 85 -0.97 -16.48 13.46
C ALA A 85 -1.33 -17.73 12.64
N LEU A 86 -0.98 -17.74 11.34
CA LEU A 86 -1.19 -18.89 10.45
C LEU A 86 -0.35 -20.11 10.86
N ARG A 87 0.89 -19.91 11.34
CA ARG A 87 1.72 -21.01 11.88
C ARG A 87 1.15 -21.62 13.15
N LEU A 88 0.49 -20.80 13.98
CA LEU A 88 -0.12 -21.22 15.24
C LEU A 88 -1.54 -21.78 15.07
N CYS A 89 -2.18 -21.58 13.91
CA CYS A 89 -3.45 -22.23 13.60
C CYS A 89 -3.23 -23.74 13.46
N ASP A 90 -3.60 -24.49 14.49
CA ASP A 90 -3.76 -25.94 14.37
C ASP A 90 -5.00 -26.25 13.50
N SER A 91 -5.09 -27.46 12.94
CA SER A 91 -6.03 -27.83 11.86
C SER A 91 -7.53 -27.67 12.14
N GLY A 92 -7.94 -27.15 13.30
CA GLY A 92 -9.33 -26.99 13.75
C GLY A 92 -9.95 -25.60 13.61
N ASP A 93 -9.18 -24.52 13.36
CA ASP A 93 -9.71 -23.14 13.33
C ASP A 93 -9.64 -22.53 11.90
N ALA A 94 -10.27 -23.20 10.93
CA ALA A 94 -10.22 -22.86 9.50
C ALA A 94 -10.65 -21.42 9.19
N GLU A 95 -11.68 -20.91 9.89
CA GLU A 95 -12.17 -19.54 9.72
C GLU A 95 -11.11 -18.50 10.11
N LEU A 96 -10.35 -18.75 11.18
CA LEU A 96 -9.25 -17.88 11.59
C LEU A 96 -8.12 -17.89 10.56
N ALA A 97 -7.78 -19.07 10.04
CA ALA A 97 -6.74 -19.22 9.02
C ALA A 97 -7.11 -18.51 7.71
N ASP A 98 -8.38 -18.62 7.28
CA ASP A 98 -8.84 -17.94 6.07
C ASP A 98 -8.87 -16.43 6.24
N GLY A 99 -9.35 -15.94 7.40
CA GLY A 99 -9.28 -14.52 7.74
C GLY A 99 -7.85 -13.97 7.79
N ALA A 100 -6.92 -14.70 8.41
CA ALA A 100 -5.52 -14.30 8.49
C ALA A 100 -4.84 -14.29 7.11
N ARG A 101 -5.15 -15.27 6.25
CA ARG A 101 -4.63 -15.36 4.89
C ARG A 101 -5.18 -14.26 3.97
N ALA A 102 -6.46 -13.93 4.09
CA ALA A 102 -7.05 -12.79 3.40
C ALA A 102 -6.35 -11.48 3.82
N ALA A 103 -6.20 -11.26 5.13
CA ALA A 103 -5.53 -10.07 5.64
C ALA A 103 -4.04 -10.00 5.23
N LEU A 104 -3.31 -11.12 5.23
CA LEU A 104 -1.94 -11.19 4.75
C LEU A 104 -1.83 -10.85 3.25
N ASN A 105 -2.79 -11.29 2.44
CA ASN A 105 -2.84 -10.94 1.02
C ASN A 105 -3.11 -9.43 0.84
N ASP A 106 -3.98 -8.83 1.65
CA ASP A 106 -4.22 -7.38 1.62
C ASP A 106 -2.98 -6.57 1.98
N VAL A 107 -2.24 -7.00 3.02
CA VAL A 107 -0.96 -6.41 3.42
C VAL A 107 0.04 -6.47 2.26
N ARG A 108 0.22 -7.66 1.67
CA ARG A 108 1.15 -7.87 0.55
C ARG A 108 0.76 -7.08 -0.69
N ALA A 109 -0.54 -6.99 -0.99
CA ALA A 109 -1.04 -6.17 -2.09
C ALA A 109 -0.76 -4.69 -1.84
N LYS A 110 -0.90 -4.21 -0.59
CA LYS A 110 -0.55 -2.83 -0.23
C LYS A 110 0.97 -2.58 -0.34
N GLN A 111 1.81 -3.49 0.14
CA GLN A 111 3.27 -3.41 -0.02
C GLN A 111 3.67 -3.36 -1.51
N ALA A 112 3.09 -4.24 -2.34
CA ALA A 112 3.38 -4.27 -3.78
C ALA A 112 2.98 -2.96 -4.48
N ARG A 113 1.83 -2.38 -4.12
CA ARG A 113 1.42 -1.06 -4.62
C ARG A 113 2.42 0.03 -4.22
N LEU A 114 2.78 0.12 -2.94
CA LEU A 114 3.75 1.12 -2.47
C LEU A 114 5.13 0.96 -3.12
N ALA A 115 5.59 -0.27 -3.31
CA ALA A 115 6.85 -0.56 -4.00
C ALA A 115 6.77 -0.12 -5.48
N THR A 116 5.66 -0.39 -6.15
CA THR A 116 5.40 0.06 -7.52
C THR A 116 5.40 1.59 -7.63
N ASP A 117 4.68 2.26 -6.73
CA ASP A 117 4.62 3.73 -6.69
C ASP A 117 5.99 4.33 -6.45
N ALA A 118 6.78 3.76 -5.53
CA ALA A 118 8.15 4.21 -5.26
C ALA A 118 9.08 4.02 -6.47
N GLN A 119 8.95 2.91 -7.20
CA GLN A 119 9.70 2.66 -8.43
C GLN A 119 9.32 3.63 -9.55
N LEU A 120 8.02 3.93 -9.73
CA LEU A 120 7.53 4.76 -10.82
C LEU A 120 7.66 6.27 -10.57
N SER A 121 7.60 6.72 -9.31
CA SER A 121 7.55 8.14 -8.96
C SER A 121 8.67 9.00 -9.60
N PRO A 122 9.96 8.57 -9.61
CA PRO A 122 11.01 9.34 -10.27
C PRO A 122 10.81 9.46 -11.77
N HIS A 123 10.28 8.42 -12.42
CA HIS A 123 10.05 8.41 -13.86
C HIS A 123 8.84 9.28 -14.24
N VAL A 124 7.78 9.25 -13.44
CA VAL A 124 6.61 10.14 -13.64
C VAL A 124 7.02 11.61 -13.50
N LEU A 125 7.82 11.93 -12.48
CA LEU A 125 8.33 13.29 -12.29
C LEU A 125 9.27 13.71 -13.43
N GLY A 126 10.23 12.86 -13.79
CA GLY A 126 11.17 13.13 -14.88
C GLY A 126 10.46 13.30 -16.23
N PHE A 127 9.40 12.52 -16.47
CA PHE A 127 8.56 12.67 -17.66
C PHE A 127 7.83 14.02 -17.68
N ALA A 128 7.21 14.43 -16.58
CA ALA A 128 6.53 15.73 -16.51
C ALA A 128 7.50 16.89 -16.78
N GLN A 129 8.71 16.82 -16.23
CA GLN A 129 9.77 17.81 -16.48
C GLN A 129 10.21 17.83 -17.95
N SER A 130 10.45 16.66 -18.53
CA SER A 130 10.88 16.52 -19.93
C SER A 130 9.80 17.01 -20.89
N LYS A 131 8.52 16.77 -20.58
CA LYS A 131 7.39 17.30 -21.34
C LYS A 131 7.41 18.84 -21.36
N THR A 132 7.60 19.48 -20.21
CA THR A 132 7.70 20.94 -20.12
C THR A 132 8.94 21.48 -20.87
N ALA A 133 10.08 20.80 -20.76
CA ALA A 133 11.32 21.18 -21.45
C ALA A 133 11.16 21.08 -22.97
N GLY A 134 10.64 19.96 -23.47
CA GLY A 134 10.40 19.77 -24.90
C GLY A 134 9.39 20.77 -25.47
N ALA A 135 8.31 21.08 -24.75
CA ALA A 135 7.35 22.10 -25.18
C ALA A 135 8.01 23.49 -25.33
N LYS A 136 8.93 23.84 -24.42
CA LYS A 136 9.73 25.07 -24.51
C LYS A 136 10.67 25.04 -25.72
N LEU A 137 11.31 23.91 -26.00
CA LEU A 137 12.19 23.74 -27.16
C LEU A 137 11.41 23.84 -28.48
N LEU A 138 10.20 23.28 -28.55
CA LEU A 138 9.30 23.42 -29.70
C LEU A 138 8.95 24.88 -29.98
N ALA A 139 8.64 25.66 -28.94
CA ALA A 139 8.37 27.10 -29.06
C ALA A 139 9.59 27.90 -29.55
N GLN A 140 10.80 27.38 -29.33
CA GLN A 140 12.06 27.97 -29.79
C GLN A 140 12.49 27.49 -31.19
N GLY A 141 11.70 26.62 -31.85
CA GLY A 141 12.07 26.01 -33.13
C GLY A 141 13.17 24.94 -33.03
N ARG A 142 13.55 24.53 -31.81
CA ARG A 142 14.61 23.55 -31.55
C ARG A 142 14.04 22.13 -31.58
N TYR A 143 13.58 21.70 -32.75
CA TYR A 143 12.80 20.46 -32.90
C TYR A 143 13.57 19.18 -32.59
N ALA A 144 14.84 19.09 -33.00
CA ALA A 144 15.66 17.91 -32.76
C ALA A 144 15.93 17.70 -31.26
N GLU A 145 16.14 18.79 -30.52
CA GLU A 145 16.38 18.74 -29.07
C GLU A 145 15.08 18.41 -28.31
N ALA A 146 13.93 18.94 -28.76
CA ALA A 146 12.64 18.57 -28.20
C ALA A 146 12.34 17.07 -28.37
N GLU A 147 12.67 16.51 -29.53
CA GLU A 147 12.52 15.08 -29.83
C GLU A 147 13.40 14.21 -28.90
N GLN A 148 14.67 14.60 -28.69
CA GLN A 148 15.57 13.90 -27.78
C GLN A 148 15.07 13.90 -26.32
N GLU A 149 14.57 15.04 -25.83
CA GLU A 149 14.00 15.14 -24.47
C GLU A 149 12.79 14.23 -24.28
N TYR A 150 11.86 14.22 -25.25
CA TYR A 150 10.68 13.35 -25.21
C TYR A 150 11.05 11.86 -25.28
N GLU A 151 11.97 11.48 -26.16
CA GLU A 151 12.41 10.09 -26.30
C GLU A 151 13.15 9.58 -25.06
N GLY A 152 14.00 10.41 -24.46
CA GLY A 152 14.72 10.06 -23.23
C GLY A 152 13.77 9.75 -22.07
N ALA A 153 12.77 10.61 -21.86
CA ALA A 153 11.76 10.44 -20.83
C ALA A 153 10.90 9.19 -21.03
N LEU A 154 10.43 8.97 -22.26
CA LEU A 154 9.64 7.79 -22.62
C LEU A 154 10.44 6.50 -22.45
N ARG A 155 11.73 6.50 -22.81
CA ARG A 155 12.61 5.35 -22.64
C ARG A 155 12.79 4.98 -21.18
N ALA A 156 13.05 5.96 -20.31
CA ALA A 156 13.23 5.72 -18.88
C ALA A 156 11.96 5.14 -18.25
N MET A 157 10.79 5.70 -18.56
CA MET A 157 9.51 5.19 -18.04
C MET A 157 9.18 3.78 -18.57
N ARG A 158 9.48 3.49 -19.84
CA ARG A 158 9.29 2.14 -20.42
C ARG A 158 10.15 1.09 -19.73
N ALA A 159 11.43 1.40 -19.49
CA ALA A 159 12.32 0.49 -18.78
C ALA A 159 11.76 0.19 -17.38
N ALA A 160 11.31 1.22 -16.65
CA ALA A 160 10.69 1.04 -15.34
C ALA A 160 9.43 0.15 -15.38
N LEU A 161 8.59 0.30 -16.41
CA LEU A 161 7.40 -0.52 -16.58
C LEU A 161 7.70 -1.97 -16.99
N GLN A 162 8.85 -2.25 -17.59
CA GLN A 162 9.27 -3.61 -17.96
C GLN A 162 9.68 -4.44 -16.74
N GLU A 163 10.24 -3.81 -15.71
CA GLU A 163 10.63 -4.45 -14.45
C GLU A 163 9.43 -4.78 -13.54
N LEU A 164 8.27 -4.18 -13.82
CA LEU A 164 7.05 -4.38 -13.04
C LEU A 164 6.22 -5.58 -13.54
N PRO A 165 5.51 -6.28 -12.63
CA PRO A 165 4.52 -7.29 -13.00
C PRO A 165 3.50 -6.74 -14.01
N ALA A 166 3.04 -7.59 -14.93
CA ALA A 166 2.10 -7.19 -15.98
C ALA A 166 0.78 -6.67 -15.40
N GLU A 167 0.31 -7.27 -14.32
CA GLU A 167 -0.91 -6.90 -13.60
C GLU A 167 -0.79 -5.53 -12.92
N ALA A 168 0.42 -5.18 -12.46
CA ALA A 168 0.70 -3.91 -11.80
C ALA A 168 0.97 -2.76 -12.79
N SER A 169 1.44 -3.08 -14.01
CA SER A 169 1.90 -2.08 -14.98
C SER A 169 0.98 -1.90 -16.19
N GLY A 170 0.01 -2.80 -16.43
CA GLY A 170 -0.81 -2.82 -17.66
C GLY A 170 -1.54 -1.50 -17.98
N GLY A 171 -2.19 -0.90 -16.98
CA GLY A 171 -2.87 0.39 -17.17
C GLY A 171 -1.91 1.52 -17.52
N MET A 172 -0.76 1.58 -16.82
CA MET A 172 0.25 2.60 -17.05
C MET A 172 0.94 2.44 -18.42
N ARG A 173 1.15 1.21 -18.89
CA ARG A 173 1.68 0.93 -20.25
C ARG A 173 0.77 1.50 -21.33
N ALA A 174 -0.55 1.28 -21.22
CA ALA A 174 -1.52 1.84 -22.18
C ALA A 174 -1.53 3.38 -22.16
N THR A 175 -1.46 3.99 -20.98
CA THR A 175 -1.31 5.45 -20.84
C THR A 175 -0.03 5.94 -21.53
N MET A 176 1.08 5.22 -21.38
CA MET A 176 2.35 5.61 -22.00
C MET A 176 2.32 5.55 -23.52
N GLU A 177 1.70 4.54 -24.12
CA GLU A 177 1.54 4.46 -25.57
C GLU A 177 0.69 5.62 -26.12
N ALA A 178 -0.37 6.02 -25.41
CA ALA A 178 -1.18 7.17 -25.79
C ALA A 178 -0.37 8.48 -25.70
N LEU A 179 0.44 8.65 -24.65
CA LEU A 179 1.30 9.81 -24.47
C LEU A 179 2.37 9.92 -25.55
N GLU A 180 3.04 8.82 -25.90
CA GLU A 180 4.03 8.79 -26.97
C GLU A 180 3.41 9.19 -28.32
N ARG A 181 2.24 8.64 -28.66
CA ARG A 181 1.52 9.03 -29.89
C ARG A 181 1.25 10.53 -29.92
N GLY A 182 0.70 11.09 -28.84
CA GLY A 182 0.43 12.52 -28.75
C GLY A 182 1.67 13.40 -28.88
N MET A 183 2.79 13.00 -28.25
CA MET A 183 4.06 13.73 -28.37
C MET A 183 4.62 13.71 -29.80
N ARG A 184 4.51 12.57 -30.50
CA ARG A 184 4.94 12.45 -31.90
C ARG A 184 4.07 13.31 -32.83
N GLU A 185 2.76 13.33 -32.62
CA GLU A 185 1.83 14.16 -33.37
C GLU A 185 2.11 15.65 -33.17
N GLU A 186 2.37 16.08 -31.92
CA GLU A 186 2.73 17.46 -31.59
C GLU A 186 4.02 17.90 -32.30
N LEU A 187 5.06 17.06 -32.25
CA LEU A 187 6.33 17.31 -32.92
C LEU A 187 6.15 17.40 -34.45
N ALA A 188 5.39 16.48 -35.04
CA ALA A 188 5.12 16.48 -36.48
C ALA A 188 4.34 17.74 -36.90
N ALA A 189 3.33 18.16 -36.12
CA ALA A 189 2.58 19.38 -36.37
C ALA A 189 3.45 20.64 -36.21
N ALA A 190 4.37 20.65 -35.25
CA ALA A 190 5.33 21.75 -35.07
C ALA A 190 6.30 21.87 -36.26
N LYS A 191 6.90 20.76 -36.71
CA LYS A 191 7.79 20.71 -37.88
C LYS A 191 7.05 21.14 -39.17
N LYS A 192 5.80 20.70 -39.38
CA LYS A 192 4.98 21.10 -40.54
C LYS A 192 4.65 22.59 -40.56
N ARG A 193 4.35 23.19 -39.39
CA ARG A 193 4.09 24.64 -39.29
C ARG A 193 5.32 25.45 -39.69
N ALA A 194 6.51 25.04 -39.28
CA ALA A 194 7.77 25.70 -39.66
C ALA A 194 8.03 25.62 -41.17
N ALA A 195 7.82 24.45 -41.78
CA ALA A 195 8.05 24.24 -43.21
C ALA A 195 7.03 24.96 -44.13
N GLY A 196 5.89 25.41 -43.59
CA GLY A 196 4.88 26.17 -44.33
C GLY A 196 4.93 27.68 -44.10
N SER A 197 5.85 28.15 -43.25
CA SER A 197 6.09 29.58 -42.96
C SER A 197 7.33 30.16 -43.66
N GLU A 198 8.04 29.33 -44.43
CA GLU A 198 9.08 29.74 -45.39
C GLU A 198 8.48 29.97 -46.78
#